data_AF-A0A5P9F105-F1
#
_entry.id   AF-A0A5P9F105-F1
#
_cell.length_a   1.000
_cell.length_b   1.000
_cell.length_c   1.000
_cell.angle_alpha   90.00
_cell.angle_beta   90.00
_cell.angle_gamma   90.00
#
_symmetry.space_group_name_H-M   'P 1'
#
loop_
_entity.id
_entity.type
_entity.pdbx_description
1 polymer ?
#
loop_
_entity_poly.entity_id
_entity_poly.type
_entity_poly.pdbx_seq_one_letter_code
_entity_poly.pdbx_strand_id
1 'polypeptide(L)' 'MPLQVSSKALDPSEIRCLRRELEQEIAWLQRQQEALADSESENQQSLRRTLDGMIFSRRALLGRMPR' A
#
# COMPACT_ATOMS: atom_id res chain seq x y z
N MET A 1 -29.17 11.92 15.24
CA MET A 1 -28.43 12.69 14.21
C MET A 1 -27.62 11.70 13.39
N PRO A 2 -28.05 11.30 12.18
CA PRO A 2 -27.24 10.43 11.34
C PRO A 2 -26.05 11.24 10.80
N LEU A 3 -24.84 10.74 11.01
CA LEU A 3 -23.63 11.27 10.41
C LEU A 3 -23.71 11.01 8.90
N GLN A 4 -24.08 12.03 8.13
CA GLN A 4 -23.90 12.02 6.68
C GLN A 4 -22.40 11.94 6.41
N VAL A 5 -21.91 10.73 6.18
CA VAL A 5 -20.62 10.52 5.53
C VAL A 5 -20.81 11.05 4.11
N SER A 6 -20.46 12.31 3.92
CA SER A 6 -20.44 12.94 2.60
C SER A 6 -19.38 12.21 1.79
N SER A 7 -19.81 11.21 1.02
CA SER A 7 -19.02 10.60 -0.04
C SER A 7 -18.85 11.65 -1.14
N LYS A 8 -18.05 12.69 -0.88
CA LYS A 8 -17.46 13.47 -1.96
C LYS A 8 -16.70 12.48 -2.81
N ALA A 9 -17.20 12.22 -4.02
CA ALA A 9 -16.40 11.56 -5.03
C ALA A 9 -15.11 12.37 -5.14
N LEU A 10 -13.98 11.75 -4.77
CA LEU A 10 -12.66 12.32 -4.94
C LEU A 10 -12.52 12.76 -6.40
N ASP A 11 -11.89 13.91 -6.64
CA ASP A 11 -11.66 14.38 -7.99
C ASP A 11 -10.89 13.28 -8.76
N PRO A 12 -11.26 12.96 -10.02
CA PRO A 12 -10.51 11.98 -10.81
C PRO A 12 -9.00 12.23 -10.85
N SER A 13 -8.55 13.48 -10.76
CA SER A 13 -7.15 13.84 -10.65
C SER A 13 -6.52 13.44 -9.31
N GLU A 14 -7.23 13.65 -8.19
CA GLU A 14 -6.82 13.18 -6.86
C GLU A 14 -6.76 11.65 -6.82
N ILE A 15 -7.75 10.96 -7.39
CA ILE A 15 -7.75 9.50 -7.50
C ILE A 15 -6.50 9.02 -8.26
N ARG A 16 -6.19 9.62 -9.42
CA ARG A 16 -4.99 9.26 -10.18
C ARG A 16 -3.70 9.52 -9.40
N CYS A 17 -3.63 10.63 -8.64
CA CYS A 17 -2.48 10.93 -7.79
C CYS A 17 -2.30 9.87 -6.71
N LEU A 18 -3.37 9.57 -5.95
CA LEU A 18 -3.36 8.56 -4.90
C LEU A 18 -3.02 7.15 -5.42
N ARG A 19 -3.53 6.79 -6.60
CA ARG A 19 -3.16 5.52 -7.27
C ARG A 19 -1.66 5.47 -7.55
N ARG A 20 -1.11 6.54 -8.12
CA ARG A 20 0.33 6.63 -8.45
C ARG A 20 1.20 6.61 -7.19
N GLU A 21 0.75 7.21 -6.11
CA GLU A 21 1.44 7.16 -4.81
C GLU A 21 1.45 5.74 -4.25
N LEU A 22 0.31 5.06 -4.23
CA LEU A 22 0.22 3.65 -3.79
C LEU A 22 1.12 2.73 -4.62
N GLU A 23 1.15 2.92 -5.94
CA GLU A 23 2.03 2.15 -6.83
C GLU A 23 3.52 2.39 -6.52
N GLN A 24 3.92 3.64 -6.26
CA GLN A 24 5.28 3.98 -5.85
C GLN A 24 5.64 3.37 -4.50
N GLU A 25 4.74 3.44 -3.52
CA GLU A 25 4.95 2.85 -2.20
C GLU A 25 5.08 1.32 -2.28
N ILE A 26 4.22 0.65 -3.06
CA ILE A 26 4.31 -0.80 -3.29
C ILE A 26 5.67 -1.14 -3.91
N ALA A 27 6.08 -0.42 -4.95
CA ALA A 27 7.37 -0.66 -5.61
C ALA A 27 8.56 -0.43 -4.66
N TRP A 28 8.49 0.58 -3.79
CA TRP A 28 9.51 0.83 -2.79
C TRP A 28 9.59 -0.31 -1.77
N LEU A 29 8.45 -0.77 -1.23
CA LEU A 29 8.38 -1.88 -0.28
C LEU A 29 8.92 -3.20 -0.87
N GLN A 30 8.61 -3.48 -2.14
CA GLN A 30 9.12 -4.66 -2.82
C GLN A 30 10.65 -4.66 -2.92
N ARG A 31 11.26 -3.50 -3.26
CA ARG A 31 12.73 -3.38 -3.28
C ARG A 31 13.36 -3.57 -1.90
N GLN A 32 12.71 -3.07 -0.84
CA GLN A 32 13.18 -3.30 0.53
C GLN A 32 13.13 -4.79 0.89
N GLN A 33 12.09 -5.49 0.45
CA GLN A 33 11.95 -6.93 0.68
C GLN A 33 13.01 -7.74 -0.10
N GLU A 34 13.29 -7.37 -1.35
CA GLU A 34 14.36 -7.95 -2.16
C GLU A 34 15.74 -7.74 -1.52
N ALA A 35 16.02 -6.56 -0.98
CA ALA A 35 17.26 -6.28 -0.27
C ALA A 35 17.44 -7.11 1.02
N LEU A 36 16.34 -7.60 1.60
CA LEU A 36 16.35 -8.46 2.79
C LEU A 36 16.46 -9.96 2.44
N ALA A 37 16.42 -10.33 1.15
CA ALA A 37 16.27 -11.71 0.65
C ALA A 37 17.37 -12.70 1.11
N ASP A 38 18.56 -12.19 1.43
CA ASP A 38 19.75 -13.01 1.70
C ASP A 38 20.05 -13.22 3.20
N SER A 39 19.21 -12.73 4.11
CA SER A 39 19.45 -12.91 5.55
C SER A 39 18.51 -13.91 6.21
N GLU A 40 19.09 -14.76 7.05
CA GLU A 40 18.39 -15.77 7.84
C GLU A 40 18.03 -15.31 9.27
N SER A 41 18.39 -14.08 9.66
CA SER A 41 18.11 -13.57 11.01
C SER A 41 16.60 -13.51 11.29
N GLU A 42 16.17 -13.96 12.46
CA GLU A 42 14.76 -13.89 12.91
C GLU A 42 14.17 -12.48 12.82
N ASN A 43 14.97 -11.45 13.13
CA ASN A 43 14.54 -10.05 13.00
C ASN A 43 14.21 -9.69 11.54
N GLN A 44 14.99 -10.20 10.59
CA GLN A 44 14.76 -9.96 9.17
C GLN A 44 13.55 -10.72 8.66
N GLN A 45 13.29 -11.93 9.18
CA GLN A 45 12.06 -12.66 8.89
C GLN A 45 10.81 -11.91 9.40
N SER A 46 10.86 -11.35 10.62
CA SER A 46 9.78 -10.52 11.16
C SER A 46 9.55 -9.26 10.34
N LEU A 47 10.64 -8.61 9.89
CA LEU A 47 10.57 -7.44 9.02
C LEU A 47 9.94 -7.77 7.66
N ARG A 48 10.32 -8.91 7.03
CA ARG A 48 9.70 -9.36 5.77
C ARG A 48 8.19 -9.56 5.91
N ARG A 49 7.73 -10.26 6.95
CA ARG A 49 6.29 -10.44 7.21
C ARG A 49 5.56 -9.10 7.37
N THR A 50 6.22 -8.13 8.00
CA THR A 50 5.68 -6.78 8.14
C THR A 50 5.56 -6.08 6.79
N LEU A 51 6.61 -6.14 5.95
CA LEU A 51 6.59 -5.60 4.59
C LEU A 51 5.52 -6.27 3.72
N ASP A 52 5.34 -7.58 3.83
CA ASP A 52 4.27 -8.33 3.14
C ASP A 52 2.87 -7.79 3.51
N GLY A 53 2.61 -7.57 4.80
CA GLY A 53 1.35 -6.97 5.27
C GLY A 53 1.15 -5.53 4.76
N MET A 54 2.22 -4.76 4.69
CA MET A 54 2.21 -3.40 4.14
C MET A 54 1.93 -3.38 2.63
N ILE A 55 2.49 -4.32 1.86
CA ILE A 55 2.22 -4.46 0.43
C ILE A 55 0.79 -4.93 0.20
N PHE A 56 0.33 -5.92 0.96
CA PHE A 56 -1.03 -6.47 0.86
C PHE A 56 -2.10 -5.39 1.08
N SER A 57 -1.97 -4.61 2.16
CA SER A 57 -2.94 -3.56 2.48
C SER A 57 -3.02 -2.47 1.39
N ARG A 58 -1.88 -2.04 0.84
CA ARG A 58 -1.83 -1.07 -0.27
C ARG A 58 -2.42 -1.61 -1.56
N ARG A 59 -2.13 -2.87 -1.93
CA ARG A 59 -2.77 -3.52 -3.09
C ARG A 59 -4.28 -3.60 -2.93
N ALA A 60 -4.77 -3.89 -1.72
CA ALA A 60 -6.19 -3.91 -1.43
C ALA A 60 -6.83 -2.51 -1.56
N LEU A 61 -6.13 -1.44 -1.16
CA LEU A 61 -6.59 -0.06 -1.39
C LEU A 61 -6.62 0.28 -2.88
N LEU A 62 -5.55 0.00 -3.61
CA LEU A 62 -5.44 0.27 -5.04
C LEU A 62 -6.52 -0.46 -5.87
N GLY A 63 -6.88 -1.68 -5.47
CA GLY A 63 -7.93 -2.48 -6.09
C GLY A 63 -9.35 -1.97 -5.81
N ARG A 64 -9.56 -1.18 -4.75
CA ARG A 64 -10.85 -0.55 -4.41
C ARG A 64 -10.98 0.86 -4.97
N MET A 65 -9.89 1.48 -5.43
CA MET A 65 -9.94 2.80 -6.04
C MET A 65 -10.63 2.76 -7.41
N PRO A 66 -11.45 3.77 -7.75
CA PRO A 66 -12.01 3.92 -9.09
C PRO A 66 -10.90 3.96 -10.15
N ARG A 67 -11.23 3.51 -11.38
CA ARG A 67 -10.34 3.53 -12.53
C ARG A 67 -10.41 4.87 -13.25
#